data_AF-A0ABD7D5C4-F1
#
_entry.id   AF-A0ABD7D5C4-F1
#
_cell.length_a   1.000
_cell.length_b   1.000
_cell.length_c   1.000
_cell.angle_alpha   90.00
_cell.angle_beta   90.00
_cell.angle_gamma   90.00
#
_symmetry.space_group_name_H-M   'P 1'
#
loop_
_entity.id
_entity.type
_entity.pdbx_description
1 polymer ?
#
loop_
_entity_poly.entity_id
_entity_poly.type
_entity_poly.pdbx_seq_one_letter_code
_entity_poly.pdbx_strand_id
1 'polypeptide(L)'
;MSTPAEPQPGAPDPDPVLADLRASVTDMRATARWMTAAAAAVGALVLAGGPLVVVKDLDDAGDVVTAAGGMLLAVVGVVWVVWRTGDVLAPRTATLDDLGSPELDGLRALIDRSPADFYGPTASTPAGLRRERRLRLTVAARLEALLAREDDPARARILTHEAAVARRNALLIQRLQHRLLAWVHAWHVRRSLRRARRDTLLASLLVLAGAVLYVTAPLDAKAEPTVVYVCGAAPAAPPKAVHLKEDPCVR
;
A
#
# COMPACT_ATOMS: atom_id res chain seq x y z
N MET A 1 -35.17 5.33 -5.60
CA MET A 1 -34.51 6.23 -4.64
C MET A 1 -34.93 5.77 -3.26
N SER A 2 -34.06 5.03 -2.57
CA SER A 2 -34.36 4.48 -1.25
C SER A 2 -34.00 5.53 -0.21
N THR A 3 -35.00 6.07 0.48
CA THR A 3 -34.85 7.01 1.59
C THR A 3 -33.98 6.37 2.68
N PRO A 4 -32.98 7.08 3.26
CA PRO A 4 -32.22 6.54 4.37
C PRO A 4 -33.14 6.32 5.57
N ALA A 5 -33.07 5.12 6.14
CA ALA A 5 -33.86 4.76 7.32
C ALA A 5 -33.56 5.71 8.47
N GLU A 6 -34.62 6.25 9.06
CA GLU A 6 -34.56 7.09 10.26
C GLU A 6 -33.87 6.33 11.41
N PRO A 7 -32.94 6.97 12.15
CA PRO A 7 -32.24 6.29 13.24
C PRO A 7 -33.23 5.82 14.31
N GLN A 8 -33.25 4.51 14.59
CA GLN A 8 -34.10 3.97 15.65
C GLN A 8 -33.67 4.53 17.03
N PRO A 9 -34.56 5.18 17.79
CA PRO A 9 -34.25 5.67 19.13
C PRO A 9 -33.98 4.47 20.06
N GLY A 10 -32.73 4.37 20.54
CA GLY A 10 -32.30 3.30 21.44
C GLY A 10 -31.31 2.29 20.84
N ALA A 11 -30.94 2.41 19.55
CA ALA A 11 -29.78 1.71 19.04
C ALA A 11 -28.52 2.22 19.78
N PRO A 12 -27.65 1.34 20.30
CA PRO A 12 -26.40 1.79 20.91
C PRO A 12 -25.60 2.56 19.86
N ASP A 13 -25.34 3.83 20.15
CA ASP A 13 -24.60 4.74 19.28
C ASP A 13 -23.30 4.04 18.82
N PRO A 14 -23.06 3.94 17.49
CA PRO A 14 -21.86 3.28 16.99
C PRO A 14 -20.62 3.86 17.64
N ASP A 15 -19.78 2.96 18.13
CA ASP A 15 -18.54 3.30 18.80
C ASP A 15 -17.67 4.22 17.90
N PRO A 16 -17.48 5.50 18.28
CA PRO A 16 -16.91 6.51 17.38
C PRO A 16 -15.45 6.21 17.03
N VAL A 17 -14.69 5.65 17.98
CA VAL A 17 -13.28 5.24 17.75
C VAL A 17 -13.23 4.10 16.74
N LEU A 18 -14.14 3.14 16.85
CA LEU A 18 -14.21 2.01 15.92
C LEU A 18 -14.63 2.48 14.52
N ALA A 19 -15.56 3.43 14.44
CA ALA A 19 -15.99 4.03 13.17
C ALA A 19 -14.83 4.78 12.49
N ASP A 20 -14.11 5.61 13.23
CA ASP A 20 -12.95 6.36 12.73
C ASP A 20 -11.82 5.42 12.26
N LEU A 21 -11.50 4.38 13.03
CA LEU A 21 -10.53 3.37 12.62
C LEU A 21 -10.93 2.67 11.32
N ARG A 22 -12.21 2.32 11.15
CA ARG A 22 -12.71 1.71 9.91
C ARG A 22 -12.61 2.69 8.74
N ALA A 23 -12.98 3.95 8.94
CA ALA A 23 -12.86 5.00 7.94
C ALA A 23 -11.39 5.18 7.48
N SER A 24 -10.46 5.22 8.43
CA SER A 24 -9.02 5.31 8.14
C SER A 24 -8.51 4.11 7.30
N VAL A 25 -9.00 2.90 7.59
CA VAL A 25 -8.66 1.69 6.81
C VAL A 25 -9.22 1.76 5.40
N THR A 26 -10.46 2.24 5.23
CA THR A 26 -11.05 2.40 3.90
C THR A 26 -10.29 3.43 3.07
N ASP A 27 -9.85 4.53 3.67
CA ASP A 27 -9.05 5.56 3.01
C ASP A 27 -7.67 5.04 2.59
N MET A 28 -6.99 4.30 3.48
CA MET A 28 -5.72 3.64 3.17
C MET A 28 -5.86 2.64 2.00
N ARG A 29 -6.96 1.88 1.93
CA ARG A 29 -7.24 0.96 0.82
C ARG A 29 -7.58 1.70 -0.47
N ALA A 30 -8.30 2.82 -0.40
CA ALA A 30 -8.55 3.67 -1.56
C ALA A 30 -7.24 4.21 -2.14
N THR A 31 -6.34 4.69 -1.28
CA THR A 31 -4.99 5.13 -1.68
C THR A 31 -4.22 4.02 -2.38
N ALA A 32 -4.23 2.80 -1.82
CA ALA A 32 -3.56 1.65 -2.44
C ALA A 32 -4.11 1.33 -3.83
N ARG A 33 -5.44 1.36 -4.01
CA ARG A 33 -6.08 1.16 -5.33
C ARG A 33 -5.65 2.20 -6.36
N TRP A 34 -5.57 3.48 -5.97
CA TRP A 34 -5.10 4.54 -6.85
C TRP A 34 -3.62 4.37 -7.24
N MET A 35 -2.77 3.93 -6.32
CA MET A 35 -1.38 3.59 -6.63
C MET A 35 -1.28 2.45 -7.66
N THR A 36 -2.08 1.39 -7.49
CA THR A 36 -2.13 0.28 -8.47
C THR A 36 -2.62 0.76 -9.83
N ALA A 37 -3.68 1.58 -9.87
CA ALA A 37 -4.22 2.12 -11.12
C ALA A 37 -3.20 3.00 -11.86
N ALA A 38 -2.49 3.87 -11.14
CA ALA A 38 -1.42 4.70 -11.71
C ALA A 38 -0.27 3.85 -12.26
N ALA A 39 0.18 2.83 -11.52
CA ALA A 39 1.23 1.92 -11.99
C ALA A 39 0.81 1.14 -13.24
N ALA A 40 -0.44 0.66 -13.30
CA ALA A 40 -0.99 -0.01 -14.47
C ALA A 40 -1.06 0.93 -15.69
N ALA A 41 -1.46 2.20 -15.49
CA ALA A 41 -1.49 3.19 -16.56
C ALA A 41 -0.09 3.49 -17.12
N VAL A 42 0.93 3.62 -16.26
CA VAL A 42 2.32 3.77 -16.69
C VAL A 42 2.78 2.53 -17.47
N GLY A 43 2.48 1.32 -17.00
CA GLY A 43 2.78 0.08 -17.72
C GLY A 43 2.13 0.02 -19.11
N ALA A 44 0.86 0.41 -19.21
CA ALA A 44 0.14 0.49 -20.48
C ALA A 44 0.79 1.50 -21.44
N LEU A 45 1.21 2.67 -20.93
CA LEU A 45 1.90 3.68 -21.72
C LEU A 45 3.24 3.18 -22.26
N VAL A 46 4.04 2.50 -21.43
CA VAL A 46 5.33 1.92 -21.85
C VAL A 46 5.12 0.87 -22.94
N LEU A 47 4.14 -0.02 -22.78
CA LEU A 47 3.83 -1.06 -23.77
C LEU A 47 3.29 -0.49 -25.09
N ALA A 48 2.48 0.58 -25.03
CA ALA A 48 1.92 1.21 -26.22
C ALA A 48 2.93 2.13 -26.94
N GLY A 49 3.80 2.82 -26.20
CA GLY A 49 4.73 3.82 -26.73
C GLY A 49 6.09 3.26 -27.17
N GLY A 50 6.57 2.18 -26.55
CA GLY A 50 7.89 1.60 -26.82
C GLY A 50 8.09 1.19 -28.29
N PRO A 51 7.26 0.30 -28.86
CA PRO A 51 7.52 -0.27 -30.19
C PRO A 51 7.49 0.72 -31.36
N LEU A 52 6.96 1.94 -31.18
CA LEU A 52 6.72 2.89 -32.28
C LEU A 52 7.85 3.90 -32.51
N VAL A 53 8.73 4.12 -31.53
CA VAL A 53 9.66 5.28 -31.58
C VAL A 53 11.07 4.90 -32.08
N VAL A 54 11.50 3.65 -31.95
CA VAL A 54 12.92 3.29 -32.11
C VAL A 54 13.24 2.44 -33.36
N VAL A 55 12.22 1.97 -34.10
CA VAL A 55 12.41 1.06 -35.24
C VAL A 55 13.18 1.70 -36.42
N LYS A 56 13.34 3.04 -36.47
CA LYS A 56 13.96 3.73 -37.61
C LYS A 56 15.48 4.00 -37.49
N ASP A 57 16.09 3.82 -36.31
CA ASP A 57 17.46 4.30 -36.01
C ASP A 57 18.32 3.24 -35.25
N LEU A 58 17.93 1.96 -35.23
CA LEU A 58 18.71 0.86 -34.63
C LEU A 58 19.61 0.19 -35.67
N ASP A 59 20.83 0.71 -35.87
CA ASP A 59 21.78 0.13 -36.84
C ASP A 59 22.75 -0.89 -36.22
N ASP A 60 22.84 -0.98 -34.88
CA ASP A 60 23.79 -1.84 -34.17
C ASP A 60 23.14 -2.78 -33.13
N ALA A 61 23.70 -3.99 -32.98
CA ALA A 61 23.17 -5.03 -32.08
C ALA A 61 23.26 -4.62 -30.59
N GLY A 62 24.22 -3.75 -30.25
CA GLY A 62 24.37 -3.18 -28.90
C GLY A 62 23.20 -2.29 -28.49
N ASP A 63 22.67 -1.50 -29.42
CA ASP A 63 21.55 -0.58 -29.18
C ASP A 63 20.22 -1.34 -29.03
N VAL A 64 20.06 -2.45 -29.76
CA VAL A 64 18.91 -3.35 -29.61
C VAL A 64 18.91 -3.99 -28.21
N VAL A 65 20.06 -4.45 -27.73
CA VAL A 65 20.19 -5.09 -26.42
C VAL A 65 19.96 -4.11 -25.27
N THR A 66 20.46 -2.87 -25.37
CA THR A 66 20.25 -1.83 -24.36
C THR A 66 18.80 -1.33 -24.35
N ALA A 67 18.18 -1.12 -25.50
CA ALA A 67 16.77 -0.75 -25.61
C ALA A 67 15.84 -1.87 -25.08
N ALA A 68 16.08 -3.13 -25.47
CA ALA A 68 15.32 -4.28 -24.98
C ALA A 68 15.53 -4.47 -23.46
N GLY A 69 16.76 -4.26 -22.98
CA GLY A 69 17.11 -4.31 -21.56
C GLY A 69 16.35 -3.25 -20.75
N GLY A 70 16.34 -1.99 -21.20
CA GLY A 70 15.61 -0.90 -20.56
C GLY A 70 14.10 -1.15 -20.49
N MET A 71 13.52 -1.70 -21.56
CA MET A 71 12.09 -2.04 -21.62
C MET A 71 11.73 -3.20 -20.70
N LEU A 72 12.56 -4.26 -20.64
CA LEU A 72 12.38 -5.36 -19.68
C LEU A 72 12.47 -4.86 -18.23
N LEU A 73 13.41 -3.98 -17.93
CA LEU A 73 13.58 -3.39 -16.60
C LEU A 73 12.34 -2.60 -16.17
N ALA A 74 11.75 -1.82 -17.09
CA ALA A 74 10.50 -1.10 -16.85
C ALA A 74 9.32 -2.06 -16.59
N VAL A 75 9.19 -3.13 -17.39
CA VAL A 75 8.13 -4.14 -17.21
C VAL A 75 8.28 -4.86 -15.87
N VAL A 76 9.49 -5.27 -15.50
CA VAL A 76 9.77 -5.89 -14.20
C VAL A 76 9.41 -4.95 -13.05
N GLY A 77 9.73 -3.66 -13.15
CA GLY A 77 9.35 -2.66 -12.16
C GLY A 77 7.83 -2.56 -11.96
N VAL A 78 7.06 -2.58 -13.06
CA VAL A 78 5.59 -2.54 -13.01
C VAL A 78 5.00 -3.82 -12.41
N VAL A 79 5.44 -4.99 -12.88
CA VAL A 79 4.97 -6.29 -12.38
C VAL A 79 5.30 -6.44 -10.89
N TRP A 80 6.49 -6.02 -10.48
CA TRP A 80 6.91 -6.00 -9.07
C TRP A 80 5.94 -5.18 -8.22
N VAL A 81 5.58 -3.97 -8.64
CA VAL A 81 4.61 -3.12 -7.91
C VAL A 81 3.26 -3.81 -7.81
N VAL A 82 2.72 -4.30 -8.92
CA VAL A 82 1.39 -4.92 -8.94
C VAL A 82 1.34 -6.14 -8.00
N TRP A 83 2.35 -7.01 -8.09
CA TRP A 83 2.45 -8.18 -7.22
C TRP A 83 2.57 -7.79 -5.75
N ARG A 84 3.43 -6.83 -5.42
CA ARG A 84 3.63 -6.40 -4.02
C ARG A 84 2.42 -5.66 -3.43
N THR A 85 1.66 -4.96 -4.25
CA THR A 85 0.43 -4.28 -3.82
C THR A 85 -0.72 -5.28 -3.62
N GLY A 86 -0.69 -6.44 -4.30
CA GLY A 86 -1.64 -7.53 -4.12
C GLY A 86 -1.69 -8.08 -2.70
N ASP A 87 -0.54 -8.17 -2.02
CA ASP A 87 -0.46 -8.58 -0.61
C ASP A 87 -1.22 -7.65 0.35
N VAL A 88 -1.42 -6.38 -0.02
CA VAL A 88 -2.18 -5.39 0.78
C VAL A 88 -3.68 -5.68 0.72
N LEU A 89 -4.14 -6.29 -0.38
CA LEU A 89 -5.54 -6.62 -0.62
C LEU A 89 -5.92 -7.98 -0.03
N ALA A 90 -4.95 -8.83 0.31
CA ALA A 90 -5.20 -10.12 0.95
C ALA A 90 -5.78 -9.90 2.37
N PRO A 91 -7.00 -10.40 2.66
CA PRO A 91 -7.62 -10.22 3.96
C PRO A 91 -6.85 -10.99 5.02
N ARG A 92 -6.13 -10.25 5.89
CA ARG A 92 -5.55 -10.83 7.11
C ARG A 92 -6.53 -10.72 8.27
N THR A 93 -6.71 -11.84 8.95
CA THR A 93 -7.42 -11.90 10.23
C THR A 93 -6.53 -11.28 11.31
N ALA A 94 -7.04 -10.26 12.01
CA ALA A 94 -6.36 -9.66 13.14
C ALA A 94 -6.68 -10.45 14.42
N THR A 95 -5.65 -10.85 15.15
CA THR A 95 -5.78 -11.55 16.43
C THR A 95 -5.05 -10.78 17.53
N LEU A 96 -5.39 -11.05 18.80
CA LEU A 96 -4.64 -10.45 19.91
C LEU A 96 -3.25 -11.06 20.08
N ASP A 97 -2.98 -12.23 19.47
CA ASP A 97 -1.66 -12.86 19.51
C ASP A 97 -0.66 -12.12 18.61
N ASP A 98 -1.15 -11.43 17.58
CA ASP A 98 -0.33 -10.60 16.69
C ASP A 98 0.34 -9.43 17.43
N LEU A 99 -0.18 -9.00 18.59
CA LEU A 99 0.44 -7.96 19.42
C LEU A 99 1.86 -8.30 19.85
N GLY A 100 2.25 -9.59 19.87
CA GLY A 100 3.62 -10.03 20.13
C GLY A 100 4.57 -9.87 18.93
N SER A 101 4.06 -9.59 17.74
CA SER A 101 4.89 -9.48 16.53
C SER A 101 5.71 -8.18 16.50
N PRO A 102 6.94 -8.20 15.94
CA PRO A 102 7.76 -7.00 15.77
C PRO A 102 7.12 -5.98 14.81
N GLU A 103 6.12 -6.40 14.04
CA GLU A 103 5.39 -5.52 13.12
C GLU A 103 4.52 -4.49 13.87
N LEU A 104 4.13 -4.80 15.11
CA LEU A 104 3.23 -3.99 15.95
C LEU A 104 3.94 -3.30 17.12
N ASP A 105 5.28 -3.24 17.15
CA ASP A 105 6.03 -2.60 18.25
C ASP A 105 5.57 -1.16 18.54
N GLY A 106 5.24 -0.40 17.50
CA GLY A 106 4.71 0.97 17.65
C GLY A 106 3.32 1.02 18.30
N LEU A 107 2.48 0.02 18.05
CA LEU A 107 1.19 -0.13 18.74
C LEU A 107 1.40 -0.59 20.18
N ARG A 108 2.30 -1.55 20.41
CA ARG A 108 2.64 -2.02 21.75
C ARG A 108 3.16 -0.89 22.62
N ALA A 109 4.10 -0.09 22.11
CA ALA A 109 4.61 1.09 22.80
C ALA A 109 3.54 2.15 23.09
N LEU A 110 2.45 2.22 22.30
CA LEU A 110 1.32 3.09 22.59
C LEU A 110 0.44 2.51 23.71
N ILE A 111 0.17 1.21 23.65
CA ILE A 111 -0.59 0.48 24.68
C ILE A 111 0.15 0.52 26.02
N ASP A 112 1.47 0.34 26.02
CA ASP A 112 2.30 0.31 27.23
C ASP A 112 2.31 1.66 27.96
N ARG A 113 2.04 2.78 27.25
CA ARG A 113 1.91 4.11 27.87
C ARG A 113 0.60 4.29 28.63
N SER A 114 -0.49 3.72 28.13
CA SER A 114 -1.81 3.86 28.75
C SER A 114 -2.64 2.58 28.65
N PRO A 115 -2.24 1.49 29.33
CA PRO A 115 -2.86 0.17 29.17
C PRO A 115 -4.34 0.17 29.58
N ALA A 116 -4.73 1.03 30.52
CA ALA A 116 -6.11 1.18 30.97
C ALA A 116 -7.06 1.66 29.86
N ASP A 117 -6.59 2.46 28.89
CA ASP A 117 -7.42 2.95 27.79
C ASP A 117 -7.78 1.83 26.80
N PHE A 118 -6.91 0.82 26.69
CA PHE A 118 -7.06 -0.29 25.73
C PHE A 118 -7.69 -1.53 26.37
N TYR A 119 -7.28 -1.89 27.58
CA TYR A 119 -7.70 -3.10 28.27
C TYR A 119 -8.79 -2.85 29.32
N GLY A 120 -9.04 -1.59 29.68
CA GLY A 120 -9.93 -1.20 30.76
C GLY A 120 -9.23 -1.22 32.13
N PRO A 121 -9.96 -0.91 33.20
CA PRO A 121 -9.38 -0.66 34.54
C PRO A 121 -8.85 -1.91 35.25
N THR A 122 -9.16 -3.10 34.74
CA THR A 122 -8.97 -4.39 35.45
C THR A 122 -7.98 -5.31 34.76
N ALA A 123 -7.69 -5.07 33.48
CA ALA A 123 -6.75 -5.87 32.71
C ALA A 123 -5.59 -4.97 32.27
N SER A 124 -4.37 -5.50 32.32
CA SER A 124 -3.16 -4.86 31.83
C SER A 124 -2.49 -5.63 30.69
N THR A 125 -3.06 -6.78 30.32
CA THR A 125 -2.50 -7.68 29.31
C THR A 125 -3.59 -8.24 28.39
N PRO A 126 -3.24 -8.66 27.15
CA PRO A 126 -4.20 -9.32 26.25
C PRO A 126 -4.82 -10.59 26.85
N ALA A 127 -4.02 -11.38 27.58
CA ALA A 127 -4.49 -12.57 28.28
C ALA A 127 -5.47 -12.22 29.41
N GLY A 128 -5.18 -11.15 30.17
CA GLY A 128 -6.08 -10.60 31.17
C GLY A 128 -7.42 -10.16 30.56
N LEU A 129 -7.39 -9.45 29.43
CA LEU A 129 -8.61 -9.04 28.71
C LEU A 129 -9.45 -10.26 28.26
N ARG A 130 -8.82 -11.30 27.71
CA ARG A 130 -9.50 -12.54 27.30
C ARG A 130 -10.15 -13.24 28.51
N ARG A 131 -9.45 -13.32 29.64
CA ARG A 131 -9.94 -13.93 30.88
C ARG A 131 -11.13 -13.14 31.44
N GLU A 132 -11.00 -11.82 31.51
CA GLU A 132 -12.03 -10.93 32.04
C GLU A 132 -13.30 -10.95 31.18
N ARG A 133 -13.16 -10.99 29.85
CA ARG A 133 -14.29 -11.17 28.94
C ARG A 133 -15.04 -12.47 29.20
N ARG A 134 -14.32 -13.59 29.33
CA ARG A 134 -14.93 -14.89 29.61
C ARG A 134 -15.71 -14.83 30.92
N LEU A 135 -15.09 -14.29 31.97
CA LEU A 135 -15.73 -14.12 33.28
C LEU A 135 -17.03 -13.33 33.19
N ARG A 136 -17.00 -12.13 32.57
CA ARG A 136 -18.19 -11.25 32.48
C ARG A 136 -19.31 -11.86 31.66
N LEU A 137 -19.00 -12.57 30.57
CA LEU A 137 -20.00 -13.28 29.77
C LEU A 137 -20.62 -14.45 30.56
N THR A 138 -19.80 -15.22 31.28
CA THR A 138 -20.29 -16.32 32.12
C THR A 138 -21.18 -15.81 33.26
N VAL A 139 -20.81 -14.71 33.92
CA VAL A 139 -21.61 -14.10 34.99
C VAL A 139 -22.95 -13.60 34.45
N ALA A 140 -22.95 -12.88 33.32
CA ALA A 140 -24.18 -12.41 32.69
C ALA A 140 -25.12 -13.58 32.32
N ALA A 141 -24.60 -14.62 31.66
CA ALA A 141 -25.38 -15.80 31.29
C ALA A 141 -25.91 -16.54 32.51
N ARG A 142 -25.13 -16.64 33.60
CA ARG A 142 -25.56 -17.29 34.84
C ARG A 142 -26.66 -16.51 35.54
N LEU A 143 -26.57 -15.19 35.60
CA LEU A 143 -27.60 -14.34 36.21
C LEU A 143 -28.90 -14.37 35.40
N GLU A 144 -28.83 -14.36 34.07
CA GLU A 144 -30.00 -14.53 33.21
C GLU A 144 -30.65 -15.91 33.41
N ALA A 145 -29.86 -16.98 33.55
CA ALA A 145 -30.38 -18.32 33.82
C ALA A 145 -31.02 -18.44 35.22
N LEU A 146 -30.49 -17.75 36.23
CA LEU A 146 -31.09 -17.69 37.57
C LEU A 146 -32.40 -16.90 37.54
N LEU A 147 -32.42 -15.75 36.87
CA LEU A 147 -33.61 -14.93 36.72
C LEU A 147 -34.76 -15.70 36.04
N ALA A 148 -34.45 -16.51 35.03
CA ALA A 148 -35.44 -17.31 34.32
C ALA A 148 -36.08 -18.43 35.15
N ARG A 149 -35.51 -18.77 36.31
CA ARG A 149 -35.97 -19.85 37.21
C ARG A 149 -36.51 -19.32 38.54
N GLU A 150 -36.48 -18.01 38.76
CA GLU A 150 -36.88 -17.42 40.03
C GLU A 150 -38.38 -17.09 40.03
N ASP A 151 -39.11 -17.70 40.94
CA ASP A 151 -40.56 -17.49 41.09
C ASP A 151 -40.89 -16.41 42.14
N ASP A 152 -39.96 -16.08 43.04
CA ASP A 152 -40.16 -15.04 44.06
C ASP A 152 -40.04 -13.63 43.46
N PRO A 153 -41.11 -12.80 43.49
CA PRO A 153 -41.11 -11.47 42.89
C PRO A 153 -40.14 -10.49 43.56
N ALA A 154 -39.79 -10.68 44.83
CA ALA A 154 -38.82 -9.83 45.52
C ALA A 154 -37.39 -10.14 45.04
N ARG A 155 -37.03 -11.42 44.92
CA ARG A 155 -35.73 -11.87 44.40
C ARG A 155 -35.58 -11.60 42.91
N ALA A 156 -36.64 -11.76 42.13
CA ALA A 156 -36.64 -11.42 40.71
C ALA A 156 -36.29 -9.95 40.46
N ARG A 157 -36.73 -9.01 41.31
CA ARG A 157 -36.35 -7.59 41.21
C ARG A 157 -34.86 -7.34 41.45
N ILE A 158 -34.24 -8.07 42.38
CA ILE A 158 -32.80 -7.96 42.62
C ILE A 158 -32.04 -8.57 41.44
N LEU A 159 -32.43 -9.77 41.00
CA LEU A 159 -31.78 -10.46 39.88
C LEU A 159 -31.91 -9.71 38.54
N THR A 160 -33.03 -9.03 38.29
CA THR A 160 -33.18 -8.17 37.09
C THR A 160 -32.18 -7.02 37.09
N HIS A 161 -31.97 -6.37 38.25
CA HIS A 161 -30.98 -5.31 38.37
C HIS A 161 -29.56 -5.84 38.14
N GLU A 162 -29.19 -6.93 38.83
CA GLU A 162 -27.86 -7.55 38.70
C GLU A 162 -27.58 -8.06 37.28
N ALA A 163 -28.56 -8.71 36.64
CA ALA A 163 -28.45 -9.17 35.26
C ALA A 163 -28.25 -7.99 34.29
N ALA A 164 -28.95 -6.88 34.51
CA ALA A 164 -28.77 -5.67 33.70
C ALA A 164 -27.36 -5.07 33.85
N VAL A 165 -26.82 -5.03 35.07
CA VAL A 165 -25.44 -4.57 35.33
C VAL A 165 -24.43 -5.51 34.68
N ALA A 166 -24.58 -6.83 34.86
CA ALA A 166 -23.70 -7.83 34.27
C ALA A 166 -23.71 -7.77 32.74
N ARG A 167 -24.88 -7.58 32.11
CA ARG A 167 -25.02 -7.41 30.66
C ARG A 167 -24.33 -6.14 30.16
N ARG A 168 -24.46 -5.01 30.87
CA ARG A 168 -23.74 -3.77 30.53
C ARG A 168 -22.22 -3.96 30.60
N ASN A 169 -21.73 -4.64 31.64
CA ASN A 169 -20.31 -4.92 31.80
C ASN A 169 -19.77 -5.88 30.72
N ALA A 170 -20.57 -6.88 30.34
CA ALA A 170 -20.25 -7.80 29.23
C ALA A 170 -20.17 -7.06 27.87
N LEU A 171 -21.09 -6.13 27.61
CA LEU A 171 -21.05 -5.30 26.39
C LEU A 171 -19.85 -4.34 26.39
N LEU A 172 -19.50 -3.77 27.54
CA LEU A 172 -18.33 -2.91 27.66
C LEU A 172 -17.04 -3.67 27.31
N ILE A 173 -16.83 -4.85 27.88
CA ILE A 173 -15.61 -5.63 27.62
C ILE A 173 -15.54 -6.15 26.18
N GLN A 174 -16.69 -6.45 25.58
CA GLN A 174 -16.77 -6.76 24.15
C GLN A 174 -16.37 -5.56 23.30
N ARG A 175 -16.85 -4.35 23.59
CA ARG A 175 -16.46 -3.13 22.86
C ARG A 175 -14.96 -2.87 22.93
N LEU A 176 -14.36 -2.98 24.12
CA LEU A 176 -12.91 -2.84 24.29
C LEU A 176 -12.12 -3.83 23.41
N GLN A 177 -12.54 -5.11 23.38
CA GLN A 177 -11.89 -6.09 22.51
C GLN A 177 -12.04 -5.74 21.02
N HIS A 178 -13.23 -5.34 20.57
CA HIS A 178 -13.44 -4.97 19.17
C HIS A 178 -12.63 -3.74 18.76
N ARG A 179 -12.54 -2.72 19.64
CA ARG A 179 -11.66 -1.56 19.44
C ARG A 179 -10.21 -1.98 19.30
N LEU A 180 -9.72 -2.86 20.20
CA LEU A 180 -8.34 -3.32 20.17
C LEU A 180 -8.01 -4.11 18.89
N LEU A 181 -8.91 -5.00 18.46
CA LEU A 181 -8.76 -5.73 17.20
C LEU A 181 -8.79 -4.80 15.99
N ALA A 182 -9.62 -3.75 16.01
CA ALA A 182 -9.64 -2.75 14.96
C ALA A 182 -8.34 -1.93 14.92
N TRP A 183 -7.77 -1.60 16.07
CA TRP A 183 -6.45 -0.96 16.17
C TRP A 183 -5.34 -1.84 15.59
N VAL A 184 -5.31 -3.13 15.95
CA VAL A 184 -4.37 -4.11 15.40
C VAL A 184 -4.50 -4.18 13.88
N HIS A 185 -5.75 -4.32 13.37
CA HIS A 185 -6.01 -4.36 11.94
C HIS A 185 -5.56 -3.09 11.21
N ALA A 186 -5.89 -1.91 11.76
CA ALA A 186 -5.51 -0.62 11.18
C ALA A 186 -3.99 -0.44 11.13
N TRP A 187 -3.27 -0.86 12.16
CA TRP A 187 -1.80 -0.84 12.15
C TRP A 187 -1.21 -1.78 11.11
N HIS A 188 -1.81 -2.96 10.92
CA HIS A 188 -1.39 -3.90 9.89
C HIS A 188 -1.49 -3.29 8.50
N VAL A 189 -2.64 -2.66 8.20
CA VAL A 189 -2.89 -1.95 6.94
C VAL A 189 -1.95 -0.75 6.78
N ARG A 190 -1.70 0.01 7.83
CA ARG A 190 -0.75 1.14 7.79
C ARG A 190 0.67 0.69 7.48
N ARG A 191 1.09 -0.44 8.02
CA ARG A 191 2.45 -0.97 7.79
C ARG A 191 2.59 -1.58 6.40
N SER A 192 1.58 -2.30 5.93
CA SER A 192 1.56 -2.81 4.56
C SER A 192 1.57 -1.66 3.54
N LEU A 193 0.81 -0.59 3.78
CA LEU A 193 0.86 0.62 2.94
C LEU A 193 2.23 1.31 2.98
N ARG A 194 2.88 1.40 4.15
CA ARG A 194 4.24 1.96 4.24
C ARG A 194 5.28 1.14 3.48
N ARG A 195 5.16 -0.19 3.50
CA ARG A 195 5.99 -1.08 2.66
C ARG A 195 5.70 -0.84 1.18
N ALA A 196 4.42 -0.85 0.79
CA ALA A 196 4.00 -0.60 -0.59
C ALA A 196 4.52 0.75 -1.11
N ARG A 197 4.48 1.83 -0.31
CA ARG A 197 5.04 3.14 -0.70
C ARG A 197 6.54 3.09 -0.97
N ARG A 198 7.31 2.36 -0.15
CA ARG A 198 8.75 2.19 -0.37
C ARG A 198 9.02 1.40 -1.65
N ASP A 199 8.25 0.33 -1.86
CA ASP A 199 8.36 -0.51 -3.04
C ASP A 199 7.96 0.26 -4.31
N THR A 200 6.94 1.12 -4.26
CA THR A 200 6.58 2.00 -5.39
C THR A 200 7.67 3.03 -5.69
N LEU A 201 8.37 3.55 -4.68
CA LEU A 201 9.50 4.45 -4.90
C LEU A 201 10.65 3.72 -5.60
N LEU A 202 11.01 2.53 -5.12
CA LEU A 202 12.04 1.70 -5.76
C LEU A 202 11.66 1.35 -7.20
N ALA A 203 10.42 0.97 -7.43
CA ALA A 203 9.94 0.68 -8.78
C ALA A 203 9.93 1.92 -9.68
N SER A 204 9.56 3.10 -9.15
CA SER A 204 9.64 4.34 -9.92
C SER A 204 11.07 4.67 -10.34
N LEU A 205 12.06 4.40 -9.48
CA LEU A 205 13.48 4.53 -9.82
C LEU A 205 13.90 3.54 -10.91
N LEU A 206 13.43 2.30 -10.85
CA LEU A 206 13.69 1.29 -11.89
C LEU A 206 13.08 1.70 -13.24
N VAL A 207 11.85 2.22 -13.23
CA VAL A 207 11.18 2.71 -14.45
C VAL A 207 11.91 3.91 -15.03
N LEU A 208 12.32 4.88 -14.19
CA LEU A 208 13.11 6.03 -14.63
C LEU A 208 14.46 5.60 -15.20
N ALA A 209 15.17 4.70 -14.54
CA ALA A 209 16.44 4.17 -15.05
C ALA A 209 16.26 3.43 -16.39
N GLY A 210 15.22 2.59 -16.51
CA GLY A 210 14.88 1.90 -17.75
C GLY A 210 14.51 2.87 -18.87
N ALA A 211 13.75 3.93 -18.57
CA ALA A 211 13.38 4.96 -19.53
C ALA A 211 14.59 5.79 -19.99
N VAL A 212 15.48 6.16 -19.07
CA VAL A 212 16.73 6.85 -19.42
C VAL A 212 17.58 5.98 -20.34
N LEU A 213 17.82 4.71 -19.97
CA LEU A 213 18.56 3.77 -20.80
C LEU A 213 17.94 3.62 -22.20
N TYR A 214 16.62 3.52 -22.27
CA TYR A 214 15.89 3.40 -23.54
C TYR A 214 16.06 4.63 -24.44
N VAL A 215 16.03 5.84 -23.87
CA VAL A 215 16.18 7.09 -24.63
C VAL A 215 17.64 7.37 -25.00
N THR A 216 18.61 6.97 -24.16
CA THR A 216 20.03 7.25 -24.40
C THR A 216 20.72 6.22 -25.30
N ALA A 217 20.18 5.01 -25.41
CA ALA A 217 20.71 3.98 -26.31
C ALA A 217 21.02 4.49 -27.74
N PRO A 218 20.12 5.17 -28.46
CA PRO A 218 20.41 5.67 -29.81
C PRO A 218 21.35 6.88 -29.89
N LEU A 219 21.79 7.45 -28.75
CA LEU A 219 22.63 8.66 -28.71
C LEU A 219 24.13 8.36 -28.63
N ASP A 220 24.55 7.20 -28.12
CA ASP A 220 25.98 6.89 -27.90
C ASP A 220 26.73 6.63 -29.22
N ALA A 221 26.05 6.22 -30.30
CA ALA A 221 26.69 5.91 -31.58
C ALA A 221 26.87 7.12 -32.53
N LYS A 222 26.26 8.29 -32.26
CA LYS A 222 26.34 9.47 -33.17
C LYS A 222 27.52 10.40 -32.90
N ALA A 223 28.53 9.95 -32.14
CA ALA A 223 29.68 10.78 -31.76
C ALA A 223 30.84 10.82 -32.80
N GLU A 224 30.68 10.26 -34.00
CA GLU A 224 31.61 10.55 -35.11
C GLU A 224 31.04 11.65 -36.01
N PRO A 225 31.61 12.87 -36.02
CA PRO A 225 31.16 13.91 -36.93
C PRO A 225 31.47 13.46 -38.36
N THR A 226 30.41 13.20 -39.14
CA THR A 226 30.51 12.96 -40.57
C THR A 226 30.95 14.27 -41.23
N VAL A 227 32.26 14.42 -41.45
CA VAL A 227 32.83 15.57 -42.16
C VAL A 227 32.46 15.44 -43.64
N VAL A 228 31.42 16.14 -44.07
CA VAL A 228 31.04 16.24 -45.48
C VAL A 228 31.98 17.22 -46.18
N TYR A 229 32.90 16.73 -47.00
CA TYR A 229 33.72 17.58 -47.87
C TYR A 229 32.87 18.06 -49.06
N VAL A 230 32.56 19.36 -49.09
CA VAL A 230 31.91 19.99 -50.25
C VAL A 230 33.01 20.51 -51.19
N CYS A 231 33.33 19.74 -52.24
CA CYS A 231 34.24 20.20 -53.29
C CYS A 231 33.49 21.16 -54.23
N GLY A 232 33.64 22.46 -53.99
CA GLY A 232 33.11 23.52 -54.85
C GLY A 232 33.95 23.69 -56.11
N ALA A 233 33.31 23.69 -57.29
CA ALA A 233 33.96 23.99 -58.55
C ALA A 233 34.32 25.48 -58.61
N ALA A 234 35.61 25.81 -58.49
CA ALA A 234 36.13 27.16 -58.71
C ALA A 234 36.93 27.23 -60.03
N PRO A 235 36.81 28.34 -60.80
CA PRO A 235 37.38 28.47 -62.15
C PRO A 235 38.91 28.67 -62.15
N ALA A 236 39.51 28.41 -63.31
CA ALA A 236 40.93 28.17 -63.58
C ALA A 236 41.95 29.27 -63.19
N ALA A 237 43.00 28.84 -62.45
CA ALA A 237 44.46 29.17 -62.44
C ALA A 237 44.96 30.65 -62.31
N PRO A 238 46.12 30.92 -61.64
CA PRO A 238 47.46 30.65 -62.19
C PRO A 238 48.54 30.16 -61.15
N PRO A 239 49.77 29.80 -61.58
CA PRO A 239 50.60 28.79 -60.93
C PRO A 239 51.61 29.37 -59.94
N LYS A 240 51.61 28.85 -58.70
CA LYS A 240 52.78 28.65 -57.81
C LYS A 240 52.29 28.33 -56.40
N ALA A 241 52.35 27.05 -56.01
CA ALA A 241 52.85 26.60 -54.71
C ALA A 241 52.62 25.09 -54.56
N VAL A 242 53.74 24.35 -54.60
CA VAL A 242 54.07 23.23 -53.70
C VAL A 242 52.96 22.18 -53.44
N HIS A 243 53.10 21.04 -54.10
CA HIS A 243 52.54 19.76 -53.64
C HIS A 243 53.03 19.41 -52.23
N LEU A 244 52.14 18.98 -51.32
CA LEU A 244 52.28 17.73 -50.53
C LEU A 244 51.19 17.58 -49.46
N LYS A 245 49.99 17.15 -49.89
CA LYS A 245 49.19 16.09 -49.28
C LYS A 245 48.09 15.76 -50.29
N GLU A 246 47.88 14.48 -50.60
CA GLU A 246 46.87 14.05 -51.59
C GLU A 246 45.49 14.64 -51.26
N ASP A 247 45.01 15.54 -52.11
CA ASP A 247 43.64 16.02 -52.09
C ASP A 247 42.73 14.91 -52.64
N PRO A 248 41.72 14.45 -51.88
CA PRO A 248 40.79 13.41 -52.33
C PRO A 248 39.82 13.85 -53.44
N CYS A 249 39.95 15.09 -53.94
CA CYS A 249 39.13 15.64 -55.03
C CYS A 249 39.85 15.73 -56.38
N VAL A 250 41.01 15.09 -56.55
CA VAL A 250 41.70 14.98 -57.83
C VAL A 250 41.72 13.52 -58.28
N ARG A 251 40.84 13.17 -59.23
CA ARG A 251 40.89 11.93 -60.03
C ARG A 251 40.97 12.32 -61.50
#